data_AF-A0A817UIG5-F1
#
_entry.id   AF-A0A817UIG5-F1
#
_cell.length_a   1.000
_cell.length_b   1.000
_cell.length_c   1.000
_cell.angle_alpha   90.00
_cell.angle_beta   90.00
_cell.angle_gamma   90.00
#
_symmetry.space_group_name_H-M   'P 1'
#
loop_
_entity.id
_entity.type
_entity.pdbx_description
1 polymer ?
#
loop_
_entity_poly.entity_id
_entity_poly.type
_entity_poly.pdbx_seq_one_letter_code
_entity_poly.pdbx_strand_id
1 'polypeptide(L)'
;MNSSTVHLLDLPDEMLIEIFNKLSTADVLNSIWGVNQRLNRLARDARLTQSIDLTAEQSYDERCSMSTVILDRLCSHVLPQIHDNIKSLLVEPSSMQRILRVCAYPNIHQLTLSSIESKDFIKYLSGMKFC
;
A
#
# COMPACT_ATOMS: atom_id res chain seq x y z
N MET A 1 5.22 -6.83 -41.19
CA MET A 1 4.45 -7.26 -40.02
C MET A 1 4.17 -6.01 -39.21
N ASN A 2 2.94 -5.50 -39.24
CA ASN A 2 2.59 -4.28 -38.50
C ASN A 2 2.39 -4.68 -37.04
N SER A 3 3.40 -4.43 -36.21
CA SER A 3 3.24 -4.51 -34.76
C SER A 3 2.30 -3.38 -34.34
N SER A 4 1.04 -3.73 -34.07
CA SER A 4 0.12 -2.80 -33.42
C SER A 4 0.56 -2.68 -31.97
N THR A 5 1.28 -1.62 -31.63
CA THR A 5 1.59 -1.27 -30.23
C THR A 5 0.30 -0.85 -29.55
N VAL A 6 -0.26 -1.74 -28.74
CA VAL A 6 -1.35 -1.42 -27.83
C VAL A 6 -0.75 -0.66 -26.65
N HIS A 7 -1.20 0.56 -26.40
CA HIS A 7 -0.78 1.28 -25.20
C HIS A 7 -1.54 0.76 -23.99
N LEU A 8 -0.90 0.72 -22.83
CA LEU A 8 -1.53 0.28 -21.57
C LEU A 8 -2.83 1.05 -21.29
N LEU A 9 -2.86 2.35 -21.62
CA LEU A 9 -4.04 3.20 -21.44
C LEU A 9 -5.16 2.94 -22.45
N ASP A 10 -4.95 2.11 -23.47
CA ASP A 10 -6.00 1.69 -24.40
C ASP A 10 -6.79 0.49 -23.83
N LEU A 11 -6.28 -0.18 -22.80
CA LEU A 11 -6.96 -1.31 -22.17
C LEU A 11 -8.19 -0.83 -21.37
N PRO A 12 -9.24 -1.65 -21.23
CA PRO A 12 -10.36 -1.41 -20.31
C PRO A 12 -9.93 -1.32 -18.84
N ASP A 13 -10.75 -0.67 -18.02
CA ASP A 13 -10.50 -0.47 -16.59
C ASP A 13 -10.36 -1.82 -15.85
N GLU A 14 -11.16 -2.81 -16.21
CA GLU A 14 -11.16 -4.15 -15.62
C GLU A 14 -9.81 -4.86 -15.84
N MET A 15 -9.27 -4.78 -17.06
CA MET A 15 -7.97 -5.37 -17.39
C MET A 15 -6.83 -4.67 -16.65
N LEU A 16 -6.90 -3.34 -16.52
CA LEU A 16 -5.92 -2.58 -15.74
C LEU A 16 -5.93 -2.99 -14.27
N ILE A 17 -7.11 -3.18 -13.68
CA ILE A 17 -7.24 -3.63 -12.29
C ILE A 17 -6.69 -5.05 -12.13
N GLU A 18 -6.97 -5.96 -13.07
CA GLU A 18 -6.40 -7.30 -13.04
C GLU A 18 -4.86 -7.27 -13.09
N ILE A 19 -4.28 -6.43 -13.95
CA ILE A 19 -2.82 -6.25 -14.03
C ILE A 19 -2.27 -5.68 -12.72
N PHE A 20 -2.88 -4.61 -12.20
CA PHE A 20 -2.44 -3.95 -10.96
C PHE A 20 -2.52 -4.88 -9.75
N ASN A 21 -3.53 -5.75 -9.67
CA ASN A 21 -3.66 -6.76 -8.61
C ASN A 21 -2.58 -7.86 -8.65
N LYS A 22 -1.76 -7.93 -9.69
CA LYS A 22 -0.58 -8.82 -9.76
C LYS A 22 0.71 -8.15 -9.29
N LEU A 23 0.67 -6.87 -8.98
CA LEU A 23 1.83 -6.06 -8.57
C LEU A 23 1.71 -5.66 -7.10
N SER A 24 2.83 -5.18 -6.53
CA SER A 24 2.86 -4.54 -5.21
C SER A 24 1.87 -3.37 -5.17
N THR A 25 0.91 -3.43 -4.24
CA THR A 25 -0.14 -2.41 -4.13
C THR A 25 0.46 -1.04 -3.80
N ALA A 26 1.48 -0.99 -2.95
CA ALA A 26 2.18 0.25 -2.65
C ALA A 26 2.82 0.88 -3.89
N ASP A 27 3.50 0.07 -4.71
CA ASP A 27 4.19 0.56 -5.91
C ASP A 27 3.21 0.99 -6.98
N VAL A 28 2.13 0.23 -7.17
CA VAL A 28 1.03 0.63 -8.07
C VAL A 28 0.48 1.97 -7.62
N LEU A 29 0.07 2.10 -6.36
CA LEU A 29 -0.53 3.32 -5.85
C LEU A 29 0.43 4.50 -5.96
N ASN A 30 1.70 4.34 -5.58
CA ASN A 30 2.71 5.38 -5.73
C ASN A 30 2.94 5.78 -7.20
N SER A 31 2.89 4.82 -8.12
CA SER A 31 3.16 5.06 -9.55
C SER A 31 2.01 5.71 -10.28
N ILE A 32 0.77 5.29 -10.00
CA ILE A 32 -0.40 5.75 -10.77
C ILE A 32 -1.07 7.00 -10.17
N TRP A 33 -0.82 7.28 -8.89
CA TRP A 33 -1.44 8.41 -8.20
C TRP A 33 -0.94 9.76 -8.69
N GLY A 34 -1.87 10.60 -9.14
CA GLY A 34 -1.60 11.93 -9.68
C GLY A 34 -1.21 11.94 -11.16
N VAL A 35 -1.14 10.78 -11.83
CA VAL A 35 -0.75 10.70 -13.24
C VAL A 35 -1.84 11.24 -14.16
N ASN A 36 -3.06 10.73 -14.02
CA ASN A 36 -4.23 11.26 -14.73
C ASN A 36 -5.53 10.90 -13.98
N GLN A 37 -6.64 11.53 -14.38
CA GLN A 37 -7.93 11.35 -13.73
C GLN A 37 -8.45 9.91 -13.77
N ARG A 38 -8.20 9.19 -14.87
CA ARG A 38 -8.65 7.80 -15.01
C ARG A 38 -7.91 6.88 -14.05
N LEU A 39 -6.58 6.96 -14.01
CA LEU A 39 -5.75 6.19 -13.09
C LEU A 39 -6.04 6.56 -11.63
N ASN A 40 -6.32 7.83 -11.32
CA ASN A 40 -6.73 8.23 -9.97
C ASN A 40 -8.07 7.58 -9.54
N ARG A 41 -9.00 7.38 -10.47
CA ARG A 41 -10.24 6.64 -10.18
C ARG A 41 -9.95 5.16 -9.91
N LEU A 42 -9.09 4.54 -10.73
CA LEU A 42 -8.68 3.14 -10.53
C LEU A 42 -7.92 2.94 -9.21
N ALA A 43 -7.07 3.90 -8.83
CA ALA A 43 -6.35 3.89 -7.57
C ALA A 43 -7.26 3.96 -6.34
N ARG A 44 -8.53 4.38 -6.51
CA ARG A 44 -9.56 4.42 -5.47
C ARG A 44 -10.51 3.22 -5.54
N ASP A 45 -10.34 2.33 -6.52
CA ASP A 45 -11.20 1.16 -6.66
C ASP A 45 -10.97 0.21 -5.47
N ALA A 46 -12.06 -0.23 -4.84
CA ALA A 46 -12.00 -1.11 -3.67
C ALA A 46 -11.33 -2.46 -4.00
N ARG A 47 -11.41 -2.92 -5.25
CA ARG A 47 -10.74 -4.16 -5.70
C ARG A 47 -9.23 -4.08 -5.55
N LEU A 48 -8.65 -2.89 -5.71
CA LEU A 48 -7.22 -2.62 -5.56
C LEU A 48 -6.86 -2.23 -4.12
N THR A 49 -7.76 -1.55 -3.41
CA THR A 49 -7.44 -0.87 -2.14
C THR A 49 -7.90 -1.58 -0.88
N GLN A 50 -8.66 -2.69 -0.99
CA GLN A 50 -9.16 -3.41 0.18
C GLN A 50 -8.07 -4.05 1.05
N SER A 51 -6.94 -4.44 0.44
CA SER A 51 -5.80 -5.04 1.11
C SER A 51 -4.55 -4.32 0.65
N ILE A 52 -3.94 -3.55 1.53
CA ILE A 52 -2.73 -2.78 1.22
C ILE A 52 -1.54 -3.42 1.91
N ASP A 53 -0.52 -3.75 1.12
CA ASP A 53 0.81 -4.11 1.62
C ASP A 53 1.72 -2.88 1.54
N LEU A 54 2.20 -2.43 2.71
CA LEU A 54 3.14 -1.31 2.88
C LEU A 54 4.51 -1.78 3.39
N THR A 55 4.84 -3.05 3.18
CA THR A 55 6.16 -3.60 3.48
C THR A 55 7.09 -3.42 2.28
N ALA A 56 8.40 -3.49 2.50
CA ALA A 56 9.34 -3.51 1.38
C ALA A 56 9.16 -4.77 0.52
N GLU A 57 9.38 -4.65 -0.79
CA GLU A 57 9.64 -5.84 -1.60
C GLU A 57 10.84 -6.58 -1.02
N GLN A 58 10.69 -7.91 -0.86
CA GLN A 58 11.71 -8.81 -0.34
C GLN A 58 12.92 -8.83 -1.29
N SER A 59 13.78 -7.82 -1.21
CA SER A 59 15.15 -7.98 -1.65
C SER A 59 15.82 -8.96 -0.67
N TYR A 60 16.74 -9.77 -1.17
CA TYR A 60 17.48 -10.79 -0.40
C TYR A 60 18.34 -10.21 0.75
N ASP A 61 18.27 -8.89 0.97
CA ASP A 61 18.93 -8.19 2.06
C ASP A 61 17.86 -7.79 3.08
N GLU A 62 17.84 -8.45 4.24
CA GLU A 62 16.87 -8.31 5.33
C GLU A 62 16.77 -6.89 5.94
N ARG A 63 17.42 -5.90 5.32
CA ARG A 63 17.49 -4.50 5.72
C ARG A 63 16.80 -3.54 4.76
N CYS A 64 16.25 -4.02 3.65
CA CYS A 64 15.47 -3.16 2.77
C CYS A 64 14.09 -2.95 3.37
N SER A 65 13.88 -1.79 4.01
CA SER A 65 12.55 -1.25 4.29
C SER A 65 12.00 -0.56 3.05
N MET A 66 10.68 -0.34 3.01
CA MET A 66 10.09 0.55 2.00
C MET A 66 10.82 1.90 2.02
N SER A 67 11.12 2.44 0.84
CA SER A 67 11.74 3.77 0.74
C SER A 67 10.90 4.79 1.49
N THR A 68 11.53 5.54 2.41
CA THR A 68 10.88 6.59 3.18
C THR A 68 10.13 7.54 2.25
N VAL A 69 10.71 7.92 1.10
CA VAL A 69 10.05 8.82 0.13
C VAL A 69 8.72 8.26 -0.39
N ILE A 70 8.65 6.95 -0.67
CA ILE A 70 7.41 6.29 -1.13
C ILE A 70 6.40 6.29 0.01
N LEU A 71 6.82 5.88 1.21
CA LEU A 71 5.96 5.85 2.38
C LEU A 71 5.40 7.25 2.73
N ASP A 72 6.24 8.28 2.69
CA ASP A 72 5.88 9.68 2.89
C ASP A 72 4.76 10.10 1.93
N ARG A 73 4.94 9.80 0.65
CA ARG A 73 3.96 10.15 -0.39
C ARG A 73 2.65 9.40 -0.19
N LEU A 74 2.70 8.10 0.12
CA LEU A 74 1.52 7.31 0.41
C LEU A 74 0.76 7.87 1.63
N CYS A 75 1.47 8.16 2.71
CA CYS A 75 0.91 8.73 3.93
C CYS A 75 0.28 10.11 3.70
N SER A 76 0.93 10.98 2.93
CA SER A 76 0.47 12.37 2.77
C SER A 76 -0.63 12.53 1.71
N HIS A 77 -0.66 11.70 0.67
CA HIS A 77 -1.53 11.94 -0.50
C HIS A 77 -2.48 10.79 -0.83
N VAL A 78 -2.11 9.54 -0.54
CA VAL A 78 -2.85 8.36 -1.01
C VAL A 78 -3.76 7.81 0.07
N LEU A 79 -3.19 7.41 1.22
CA LEU A 79 -3.94 6.79 2.31
C LEU A 79 -5.14 7.64 2.77
N PRO A 80 -5.04 8.97 2.94
CA PRO A 80 -6.18 9.81 3.31
C PRO A 80 -7.35 9.77 2.31
N GLN A 81 -7.11 9.32 1.08
CA GLN A 81 -8.08 9.34 -0.01
C GLN A 81 -8.69 7.96 -0.29
N ILE A 82 -8.13 6.90 0.31
CA ILE A 82 -8.59 5.52 0.14
C ILE A 82 -8.90 4.82 1.47
N HIS A 83 -8.75 5.49 2.61
CA HIS A 83 -8.85 4.88 3.95
C HIS A 83 -10.15 4.12 4.21
N ASP A 84 -11.25 4.55 3.59
CA ASP A 84 -12.57 3.92 3.75
C ASP A 84 -12.64 2.56 3.06
N ASN A 85 -11.79 2.31 2.06
CA ASN A 85 -11.78 1.03 1.37
C ASN A 85 -10.88 0.00 2.06
N ILE A 86 -9.93 0.45 2.89
CA ILE A 86 -8.90 -0.42 3.48
C ILE A 86 -9.53 -1.31 4.55
N LYS A 87 -9.48 -2.62 4.31
CA LYS A 87 -9.95 -3.67 5.23
C LYS A 87 -8.81 -4.45 5.86
N SER A 88 -7.73 -4.64 5.11
CA SER A 88 -6.52 -5.31 5.55
C SER A 88 -5.31 -4.42 5.28
N LEU A 89 -4.43 -4.31 6.27
CA LEU A 89 -3.20 -3.56 6.18
C LEU A 89 -2.04 -4.43 6.65
N LEU A 90 -1.04 -4.62 5.80
CA LEU A 90 0.23 -5.25 6.14
C LEU A 90 1.30 -4.16 6.23
N VAL A 91 1.94 -4.03 7.39
CA VAL A 91 2.94 -2.98 7.65
C VAL A 91 4.18 -3.53 8.34
N GLU A 92 5.28 -2.82 8.19
CA GLU A 92 6.46 -3.05 9.03
C GLU A 92 6.25 -2.42 10.42
N PRO A 93 6.79 -3.04 11.49
CA PRO A 93 6.68 -2.49 12.83
C PRO A 93 7.28 -1.08 12.96
N SER A 94 8.36 -0.80 12.22
CA SER A 94 9.06 0.49 12.17
C SER A 94 8.21 1.63 11.59
N SER A 95 7.29 1.32 10.67
CA SER A 95 6.43 2.29 9.97
C SER A 95 4.99 2.33 10.48
N MET A 96 4.57 1.31 11.24
CA MET A 96 3.20 1.15 11.74
C MET A 96 2.65 2.43 12.38
N GLN A 97 3.35 2.99 13.36
CA GLN A 97 2.85 4.15 14.10
C GLN A 97 2.62 5.35 13.17
N ARG A 98 3.51 5.52 12.20
CA ARG A 98 3.42 6.58 11.22
C ARG A 98 2.18 6.41 10.35
N ILE A 99 1.97 5.21 9.80
CA ILE A 99 0.84 4.87 8.93
C ILE A 99 -0.50 5.01 9.66
N LEU A 100 -0.58 4.49 10.89
CA LEU A 100 -1.80 4.53 11.70
C LEU A 100 -2.16 5.94 12.19
N ARG A 101 -1.20 6.88 12.19
CA ARG A 101 -1.45 8.29 12.56
C ARG A 101 -1.95 9.16 11.41
N VAL A 102 -1.89 8.67 10.17
CA VAL A 102 -2.24 9.46 8.98
C VAL A 102 -3.72 9.83 8.95
N CYS A 103 -4.60 8.85 9.20
CA CYS A 103 -6.05 9.00 9.11
C CYS A 103 -6.74 7.90 9.91
N ALA A 104 -8.05 8.02 10.10
CA ALA A 104 -8.86 6.94 10.65
C ALA A 104 -9.11 5.88 9.57
N TYR A 105 -8.99 4.61 9.94
CA TYR A 105 -9.30 3.47 9.06
C TYR A 105 -10.57 2.78 9.58
N PRO A 106 -11.77 3.29 9.25
CA PRO A 106 -13.01 2.85 9.90
C PRO A 106 -13.38 1.40 9.58
N ASN A 107 -12.92 0.88 8.44
CA ASN A 107 -13.26 -0.46 7.94
C ASN A 107 -12.13 -1.48 8.09
N ILE A 108 -11.07 -1.15 8.84
CA ILE A 108 -9.97 -2.09 9.06
C ILE A 108 -10.42 -3.24 9.96
N HIS A 109 -10.27 -4.46 9.46
CA HIS A 109 -10.58 -5.70 10.18
C HIS A 109 -9.33 -6.52 10.44
N GLN A 110 -8.27 -6.29 9.65
CA GLN A 110 -7.00 -7.00 9.77
C GLN A 110 -5.84 -6.02 9.72
N LEU A 111 -4.97 -6.10 10.73
CA LEU A 111 -3.67 -5.44 10.77
C LEU A 111 -2.62 -6.53 10.95
N THR A 112 -1.75 -6.69 9.95
CA THR A 112 -0.67 -7.68 9.95
C THR A 112 0.66 -6.93 10.07
N LEU A 113 1.54 -7.43 10.92
CA LEU A 113 2.89 -6.90 11.08
C LEU A 113 3.88 -7.89 10.47
N SER A 114 4.72 -7.42 9.55
CA SER A 114 5.81 -8.25 9.00
C SER A 114 6.96 -8.36 9.99
N SER A 115 7.71 -9.45 9.89
CA SER A 115 9.06 -9.61 10.49
C SER A 115 9.16 -9.17 11.95
N ILE A 116 8.19 -9.52 12.79
CA ILE A 116 8.28 -9.22 14.22
C ILE A 116 9.27 -10.20 14.87
N GLU A 117 10.41 -9.70 15.33
CA GLU A 117 11.25 -10.46 16.25
C GLU A 117 10.48 -10.71 17.56
N SER A 118 10.50 -11.94 18.07
CA SER A 118 9.73 -12.33 19.26
C SER A 118 9.95 -11.44 20.49
N LYS A 119 11.12 -10.77 20.58
CA LYS A 119 11.45 -9.83 21.66
C LYS A 119 10.69 -8.51 21.57
N ASP A 120 10.39 -8.05 20.36
CA ASP A 120 9.63 -6.81 20.15
C ASP A 120 8.12 -7.07 20.18
N PHE A 121 7.67 -8.28 19.84
CA PHE A 121 6.26 -8.67 19.97
C PHE A 121 5.70 -8.45 21.39
N ILE A 122 6.49 -8.77 22.42
CA ILE A 122 6.11 -8.56 23.82
C ILE A 122 5.95 -7.07 24.15
N LYS A 123 6.77 -6.19 23.54
CA LYS A 123 6.63 -4.73 23.71
C LYS A 123 5.33 -4.20 23.09
N TYR A 124 4.93 -4.74 21.94
CA TYR A 124 3.66 -4.39 21.30
C TYR A 124 2.45 -4.86 22.11
N LEU A 125 2.48 -6.08 22.63
CA LEU A 125 1.38 -6.64 23.44
C LEU A 125 1.24 -6.00 24.83
N SER A 126 2.35 -5.52 25.42
CA SER A 126 2.34 -4.89 26.75
C SER A 126 1.81 -3.46 26.76
N GLY A 127 1.22 -2.99 25.65
CA GLY A 127 0.55 -1.69 25.58
C GLY A 127 1.52 -0.52 25.71
N MET A 128 2.78 -0.69 25.28
CA MET A 128 3.77 0.38 25.35
C MET A 128 3.22 1.64 24.65
N LYS A 129 3.01 2.67 25.46
CA LYS A 129 2.89 4.05 25.00
C LYS A 129 4.23 4.40 24.37
N PHE A 130 4.26 4.50 23.04
CA PHE A 130 5.34 5.12 22.31
C PHE A 130 5.53 6.55 22.84
N CYS A 131 6.59 6.77 23.61
CA CYS A 131 7.07 8.12 23.95
C CYS A 131 7.64 8.78 22.71
#